data_AF-A0A2E3IHR8-F1
#
_entry.id   AF-A0A2E3IHR8-F1
#
_cell.length_a   1.000
_cell.length_b   1.000
_cell.length_c   1.000
_cell.angle_alpha   90.00
_cell.angle_beta   90.00
_cell.angle_gamma   90.00
#
_symmetry.space_group_name_H-M   'P 1'
#
loop_
_entity.id
_entity.type
_entity.pdbx_description
1 polymer ?
#
loop_
_entity_poly.entity_id
_entity_poly.type
_entity_poly.pdbx_seq_one_letter_code
_entity_poly.pdbx_strand_id
1 'polypeptide(L)'
;MRGNPTLQIGVLTLAMALMAALVTYVLRDAGETGSAVMDSRDFSEFTTVSTLLSITLSAPATSLSLTEPSGRIIQISPGADLEMEQEVELTLRDAAWSALLSVTWQDPSHRQFLRLDFEPDNLKSAHVLLDFRGNTERYPITADFDTRAQ
;
A
#
# COMPACT_ATOMS: atom_id res chain seq x y z
N MET A 1 -2.02 29.04 -42.88
CA MET A 1 -1.47 30.04 -41.94
C MET A 1 0.00 29.70 -41.69
N ARG A 2 0.96 30.44 -42.27
CA ARG A 2 2.40 30.27 -42.01
C ARG A 2 2.80 31.23 -40.89
N GLY A 3 3.22 30.70 -39.74
CA GLY A 3 3.62 31.48 -38.56
C GLY A 3 4.98 32.15 -38.75
N ASN A 4 5.13 33.36 -38.20
CA ASN A 4 6.33 34.20 -38.34
C ASN A 4 7.50 33.59 -37.52
N PRO A 5 8.62 33.20 -38.15
CA PRO A 5 9.70 32.44 -37.49
C PRO A 5 10.36 33.21 -36.33
N THR A 6 10.35 34.54 -36.35
CA THR A 6 10.90 35.38 -35.28
C THR A 6 10.09 35.28 -33.99
N LEU A 7 8.77 35.11 -34.08
CA LEU A 7 7.91 34.89 -32.91
C LEU A 7 8.14 33.50 -32.31
N GLN A 8 8.41 32.49 -33.13
CA GLN A 8 8.69 31.14 -32.65
C GLN A 8 10.00 31.07 -31.86
N ILE A 9 11.03 31.78 -32.30
CA ILE A 9 12.30 31.86 -31.57
C ILE A 9 12.11 32.57 -30.22
N GLY A 10 11.35 33.67 -30.19
CA GLY A 10 11.05 34.40 -28.94
C GLY A 10 10.26 33.57 -27.93
N VAL A 11 9.30 32.77 -28.40
CA VAL A 11 8.55 31.85 -27.54
C VAL A 11 9.44 30.73 -27.03
N LEU A 12 10.34 30.21 -27.86
CA LEU A 12 11.24 29.13 -27.47
C LEU A 12 12.27 29.58 -26.41
N THR A 13 12.85 30.77 -26.55
CA THR A 13 13.78 31.32 -25.55
C THR A 13 13.06 31.66 -24.24
N LEU A 14 11.83 32.18 -24.30
CA LEU A 14 11.02 32.39 -23.11
C LEU A 14 10.72 31.07 -22.37
N ALA A 15 10.37 30.02 -23.10
CA ALA A 15 10.08 28.71 -22.53
C ALA A 15 11.33 28.08 -21.89
N MET A 16 12.50 28.18 -22.53
CA MET A 16 13.76 27.68 -21.96
C MET A 16 14.15 28.46 -20.69
N ALA A 17 13.96 29.77 -20.68
CA ALA A 17 14.22 30.59 -19.49
C ALA A 17 13.29 30.24 -18.32
N LEU A 18 12.00 30.00 -18.60
CA LEU A 18 11.03 29.57 -17.60
C LEU A 18 11.38 28.18 -17.03
N MET A 19 11.77 27.22 -17.88
CA MET A 19 12.20 25.90 -17.42
C MET A 19 13.47 25.97 -16.58
N ALA A 20 14.45 26.79 -16.98
CA ALA A 20 15.67 27.00 -16.19
C ALA A 20 15.38 27.67 -14.84
N ALA A 21 14.48 28.66 -14.80
CA ALA A 21 14.03 29.28 -13.55
C ALA A 21 13.29 28.28 -12.65
N LEU A 22 12.44 27.42 -13.22
CA LEU A 22 11.73 26.38 -12.48
C LEU A 22 12.69 25.35 -11.88
N VAL A 23 13.66 24.88 -12.66
CA VAL A 23 14.69 23.93 -12.19
C VAL A 23 15.55 24.56 -11.08
N THR A 24 15.91 25.84 -11.23
CA THR A 24 16.68 26.57 -10.20
C THR A 24 15.86 26.77 -8.94
N TYR A 25 14.55 27.06 -9.07
CA TYR A 25 13.63 27.16 -7.94
C TYR A 25 13.50 25.82 -7.20
N VAL A 26 13.28 24.72 -7.92
CA VAL A 26 13.20 23.37 -7.33
C VAL A 26 14.51 22.96 -6.65
N LEU A 27 15.66 23.27 -7.26
CA LEU A 27 16.97 22.98 -6.66
C LEU A 27 17.28 23.86 -5.45
N ARG A 28 16.78 25.10 -5.42
CA ARG A 28 16.94 26.02 -4.29
C ARG A 28 16.01 25.62 -3.13
N ASP A 29 14.79 25.20 -3.42
CA ASP A 29 13.85 24.62 -2.46
C ASP A 29 14.41 23.31 -1.86
N ALA A 30 15.07 22.49 -2.68
CA ALA A 30 15.76 21.28 -2.21
C ALA A 30 17.04 21.57 -1.40
N GLY A 31 17.69 22.72 -1.62
CA GLY A 31 18.95 23.10 -0.99
C GLY A 31 18.83 23.98 0.26
N GLU A 32 17.63 24.50 0.55
CA GLU A 32 17.35 25.38 1.70
C GLU A 32 16.53 24.66 2.77
N THR A 33 16.88 23.42 3.12
CA THR A 33 16.54 22.85 4.44
C THR A 33 17.54 23.35 5.48
N GLY A 34 17.58 24.66 5.61
CA GLY A 34 18.06 25.32 6.82
C GLY A 34 17.13 24.97 7.97
N SER A 35 17.73 24.51 9.06
CA SER A 35 17.12 24.30 10.37
C SER A 35 16.12 25.42 10.72
N ALA A 36 14.84 25.13 10.56
CA ALA A 36 13.74 25.91 11.09
C ALA A 36 12.85 24.94 11.89
N VAL A 37 13.02 24.99 13.20
CA VAL A 37 12.08 24.44 14.17
C VAL A 37 10.72 25.12 13.94
N MET A 38 9.74 24.41 13.37
CA MET A 38 8.32 24.71 13.56
C MET A 38 7.43 23.53 13.12
N ASP A 39 6.60 23.08 14.06
CA ASP A 39 5.44 22.17 13.98
C ASP A 39 5.66 20.73 13.45
N SER A 40 6.04 19.87 14.38
CA SER A 40 5.57 18.49 14.44
C SER A 40 4.05 18.44 14.58
N ARG A 41 3.31 18.61 13.47
CA ARG A 41 1.94 18.11 13.36
C ARG A 41 1.93 16.96 12.36
N ASP A 42 1.82 15.78 12.95
CA ASP A 42 1.37 14.53 12.35
C ASP A 42 2.19 14.00 11.17
N PHE A 43 3.46 13.67 11.45
CA PHE A 43 3.96 12.44 10.85
C PHE A 43 3.09 11.32 11.40
N SER A 44 2.21 10.76 10.57
CA SER A 44 1.52 9.51 10.88
C SER A 44 2.56 8.49 11.33
N GLU A 45 2.63 8.24 12.63
CA GLU A 45 3.61 7.34 13.20
C GLU A 45 3.29 5.92 12.74
N PHE A 46 4.24 5.31 12.05
CA PHE A 46 4.14 3.89 11.74
C PHE A 46 4.23 3.13 13.07
N THR A 47 3.19 2.38 13.39
CA THR A 47 3.14 1.56 14.61
C THR A 47 3.11 0.10 14.21
N THR A 48 3.99 -0.70 14.80
CA THR A 48 3.95 -2.16 14.65
C THR A 48 3.11 -2.75 15.77
N VAL A 49 2.12 -3.57 15.42
CA VAL A 49 1.23 -4.25 16.39
C VAL A 49 1.26 -5.75 16.17
N SER A 50 1.22 -6.53 17.26
CA SER A 50 0.97 -7.96 17.17
C SER A 50 -0.51 -8.19 16.86
N THR A 51 -0.79 -9.17 16.01
CA THR A 51 -2.16 -9.56 15.67
C THR A 51 -2.25 -11.05 15.44
N LEU A 52 -3.33 -11.64 15.94
CA LEU A 52 -3.73 -12.97 15.51
C LEU A 52 -4.41 -12.84 14.15
N LEU A 53 -3.79 -13.43 13.13
CA LEU A 53 -4.32 -13.53 11.77
C LEU A 53 -4.96 -14.90 11.58
N SER A 54 -6.28 -14.91 11.44
CA SER A 54 -7.03 -16.09 11.01
C SER A 54 -7.32 -16.00 9.52
N ILE A 55 -7.06 -17.08 8.79
CA ILE A 55 -7.26 -17.16 7.35
C ILE A 55 -8.23 -18.31 7.07
N THR A 56 -9.31 -18.03 6.36
CA THR A 56 -10.26 -19.04 5.86
C THR A 56 -10.23 -19.06 4.34
N LEU A 57 -9.98 -20.24 3.79
CA LEU A 57 -9.93 -20.52 2.36
C LEU A 57 -11.16 -21.32 1.94
N SER A 58 -11.66 -21.05 0.74
CA SER A 58 -12.72 -21.88 0.14
C SER A 58 -12.24 -23.21 -0.43
N ALA A 59 -10.95 -23.25 -0.78
CA ALA A 59 -10.31 -24.34 -1.48
C ALA A 59 -8.80 -24.32 -1.14
N PRO A 60 -8.08 -25.44 -1.30
CA PRO A 60 -6.66 -25.49 -0.99
C PRO A 60 -5.84 -24.51 -1.84
N ALA A 61 -4.91 -23.81 -1.18
CA ALA A 61 -3.92 -22.95 -1.82
C ALA A 61 -2.52 -23.60 -1.75
N THR A 62 -1.67 -23.33 -2.73
CA THR A 62 -0.26 -23.76 -2.72
C THR A 62 0.66 -22.67 -2.20
N SER A 63 0.23 -21.41 -2.26
CA SER A 63 0.97 -20.27 -1.75
C SER A 63 0.03 -19.12 -1.41
N LEU A 64 0.31 -18.43 -0.31
CA LEU A 64 -0.38 -17.21 0.09
C LEU A 64 0.63 -16.25 0.74
N SER A 65 0.61 -14.99 0.32
CA SER A 65 1.50 -13.97 0.90
C SER A 65 0.88 -12.59 0.91
N LEU A 66 1.28 -11.79 1.90
CA LEU A 66 0.89 -10.40 2.07
C LEU A 66 2.16 -9.55 2.01
N THR A 67 2.28 -8.67 1.02
CA THR A 67 3.43 -7.77 0.89
C THR A 67 3.04 -6.38 1.34
N GLU A 68 3.59 -5.92 2.45
CA GLU A 68 3.35 -4.57 2.96
C GLU A 68 4.07 -3.52 2.09
N PRO A 69 3.63 -2.24 2.15
CA PRO A 69 4.29 -1.13 1.45
C PRO A 69 5.78 -0.96 1.76
N SER A 70 6.22 -1.41 2.95
CA SER A 70 7.63 -1.43 3.37
C SER A 70 8.48 -2.44 2.58
N GLY A 71 7.84 -3.34 1.82
CA GLY A 71 8.48 -4.48 1.16
C GLY A 71 8.59 -5.72 2.06
N ARG A 72 8.15 -5.64 3.33
CA ARG A 72 8.06 -6.80 4.21
C ARG A 72 7.01 -7.77 3.68
N ILE A 73 7.36 -9.05 3.60
CA ILE A 73 6.47 -10.10 3.12
C ILE A 73 6.10 -11.00 4.29
N ILE A 74 4.80 -11.05 4.60
CA ILE A 74 4.21 -12.00 5.53
C ILE A 74 3.87 -13.25 4.70
N GLN A 75 4.69 -14.29 4.86
CA GLN A 75 4.47 -15.58 4.22
C GLN A 75 3.49 -16.39 5.05
N ILE A 76 2.47 -16.92 4.39
CA ILE A 76 1.48 -17.82 4.98
C ILE A 76 1.69 -19.16 4.29
N SER A 77 1.96 -20.20 5.08
CA SER A 77 2.20 -21.55 4.55
C SER A 77 0.89 -22.32 4.57
N PRO A 78 0.17 -22.43 3.44
CA PRO A 78 -1.12 -23.10 3.46
C PRO A 78 -0.91 -24.60 3.72
N GLY A 79 -1.64 -25.13 4.70
CA GLY A 79 -1.62 -26.55 5.03
C GLY A 79 -2.65 -27.35 4.21
N ALA A 80 -2.95 -28.55 4.69
CA ALA A 80 -4.10 -29.31 4.20
C ALA A 80 -5.43 -28.69 4.67
N ASP A 81 -5.38 -27.91 5.75
CA ASP A 81 -6.53 -27.26 6.35
C ASP A 81 -6.91 -25.99 5.59
N LEU A 82 -8.22 -25.76 5.50
CA LEU A 82 -8.79 -24.56 4.90
C LEU A 82 -8.83 -23.37 5.87
N GLU A 83 -8.63 -23.65 7.15
CA GLU A 83 -8.57 -22.65 8.22
C GLU A 83 -7.19 -22.72 8.86
N MET A 84 -6.57 -21.57 9.03
CA MET A 84 -5.24 -21.45 9.62
C MET A 84 -5.15 -20.18 10.44
N GLU A 85 -4.39 -20.26 11.53
CA GLU A 85 -4.18 -19.15 12.45
C GLU A 85 -2.69 -18.93 12.63
N GLN A 86 -2.25 -17.68 12.61
CA GLN A 86 -0.86 -17.33 12.88
C GLN A 86 -0.75 -15.96 13.54
N GLU A 87 0.19 -15.85 14.47
CA GLU A 87 0.61 -14.55 15.02
C GLU A 87 1.47 -13.83 13.99
N VAL A 88 1.12 -12.58 13.69
CA VAL A 88 1.90 -11.71 12.79
C VAL A 88 2.02 -10.32 13.38
N GLU A 89 3.05 -9.62 12.95
CA GLU A 89 3.19 -8.20 13.23
C GLU A 89 2.72 -7.40 12.03
N LEU A 90 1.82 -6.44 12.21
CA LEU A 90 1.38 -5.51 11.16
C LEU A 90 1.99 -4.14 11.35
N THR A 91 2.44 -3.52 10.26
CA THR A 91 2.89 -2.13 10.27
C THR A 91 1.73 -1.24 9.87
N LEU A 92 1.15 -0.55 10.85
CA LEU A 92 0.01 0.33 10.67
C LEU A 92 0.45 1.76 10.34
N ARG A 93 -0.41 2.47 9.62
CA ARG A 93 -0.35 3.91 9.39
C ARG A 93 -1.71 4.49 9.73
N ASP A 94 -1.79 5.37 10.73
CA ASP A 94 -3.06 5.95 11.21
C ASP A 94 -4.11 4.87 11.58
N ALA A 95 -3.70 3.81 12.30
CA ALA A 95 -4.55 2.65 12.63
C ALA A 95 -5.09 1.85 11.44
N ALA A 96 -4.69 2.17 10.21
CA ALA A 96 -4.99 1.38 9.03
C ALA A 96 -3.79 0.53 8.61
N TRP A 97 -4.06 -0.65 8.06
CA TRP A 97 -3.08 -1.51 7.43
C TRP A 97 -3.37 -1.69 5.95
N SER A 98 -2.32 -1.82 5.16
CA SER A 98 -2.43 -2.10 3.74
C SER A 98 -1.36 -3.09 3.30
N ALA A 99 -1.70 -3.93 2.33
CA ALA A 99 -0.77 -4.86 1.71
C ALA A 99 -1.21 -5.24 0.29
N LEU A 100 -0.31 -5.90 -0.42
CA LEU A 100 -0.57 -6.59 -1.67
C LEU A 100 -0.67 -8.09 -1.39
N LEU A 101 -1.84 -8.66 -1.62
CA LEU A 101 -2.12 -10.08 -1.51
C LEU A 101 -1.71 -10.81 -2.79
N SER A 102 -1.06 -11.96 -2.64
CA SER A 102 -0.90 -12.93 -3.72
C SER A 102 -1.31 -14.32 -3.26
N VAL A 103 -2.14 -15.00 -4.04
CA VAL A 103 -2.67 -16.34 -3.77
C VAL A 103 -2.53 -17.20 -5.01
N THR A 104 -1.93 -18.38 -4.84
CA THR A 104 -1.94 -19.44 -5.85
C THR A 104 -2.79 -20.59 -5.33
N TRP A 105 -3.84 -20.93 -6.06
CA TRP A 105 -4.75 -22.02 -5.71
C TRP A 105 -4.21 -23.35 -6.24
N GLN A 106 -4.55 -24.45 -5.57
CA GLN A 106 -4.26 -25.78 -6.09
C GLN A 106 -5.09 -26.08 -7.36
N ASP A 107 -6.37 -25.69 -7.35
CA ASP A 107 -7.25 -25.73 -8.51
C ASP A 107 -7.88 -24.34 -8.76
N PRO A 108 -7.38 -23.57 -9.75
CA PRO A 108 -7.87 -22.24 -10.06
C PRO A 108 -9.13 -22.23 -10.93
N SER A 109 -9.70 -23.38 -11.31
CA SER A 109 -10.79 -23.47 -12.30
C SER A 109 -12.13 -22.92 -11.81
N HIS A 110 -12.33 -22.87 -10.50
CA HIS A 110 -13.57 -22.40 -9.88
C HIS A 110 -13.43 -21.01 -9.25
N ARG A 111 -14.56 -20.45 -8.79
CA ARG A 111 -14.57 -19.23 -8.00
C ARG A 111 -14.08 -19.58 -6.60
N GLN A 112 -13.09 -18.86 -6.08
CA GLN A 112 -12.57 -19.06 -4.72
C GLN A 112 -12.89 -17.85 -3.84
N PHE A 113 -13.00 -18.08 -2.54
CA PHE A 113 -13.06 -17.03 -1.54
C PHE A 113 -11.90 -17.16 -0.55
N LEU A 114 -11.45 -16.01 -0.06
CA LEU A 114 -10.46 -15.87 1.00
C LEU A 114 -11.02 -14.89 2.01
N ARG A 115 -11.03 -15.29 3.28
CA ARG A 115 -11.29 -14.39 4.40
C ARG A 115 -10.03 -14.26 5.24
N LEU A 116 -9.67 -13.03 5.56
CA LEU A 116 -8.61 -12.68 6.49
C LEU A 116 -9.27 -11.98 7.67
N ASP A 117 -9.15 -12.54 8.87
CA ASP A 117 -9.59 -11.92 10.11
C ASP A 117 -8.35 -11.53 10.91
N PHE A 118 -8.30 -10.26 11.31
CA PHE A 118 -7.20 -9.66 12.03
C PHE A 118 -7.69 -9.26 13.41
N GLU A 119 -7.05 -9.78 14.45
CA GLU A 119 -7.32 -9.45 15.85
C GLU A 119 -6.07 -8.81 16.47
N PRO A 120 -5.86 -7.50 16.26
CA PRO A 120 -4.69 -6.79 16.78
C PRO A 120 -4.81 -6.45 18.26
N ASP A 121 -3.70 -6.49 18.97
CA ASP A 121 -3.63 -6.10 20.38
C ASP A 121 -4.04 -4.63 20.57
N ASN A 122 -4.97 -4.38 21.50
CA ASN A 122 -5.44 -3.04 21.89
C ASN A 122 -6.08 -2.22 20.75
N LEU A 123 -6.48 -2.86 19.65
CA LEU A 123 -7.18 -2.24 18.52
C LEU A 123 -8.44 -3.04 18.18
N LYS A 124 -9.31 -2.48 17.35
CA LYS A 124 -10.52 -3.18 16.93
C LYS A 124 -10.16 -4.26 15.91
N SER A 125 -10.80 -5.43 15.98
CA SER A 125 -10.64 -6.45 14.94
C SER A 125 -11.20 -5.97 13.59
N ALA A 126 -10.54 -6.37 12.51
CA ALA A 126 -10.99 -6.12 11.16
C ALA A 126 -10.99 -7.41 10.34
N HIS A 127 -11.82 -7.47 9.30
CA HIS A 127 -11.84 -8.60 8.40
C HIS A 127 -11.87 -8.13 6.95
N VAL A 128 -11.26 -8.94 6.09
CA VAL A 128 -11.21 -8.71 4.64
C VAL A 128 -11.74 -9.98 3.99
N LEU A 129 -12.89 -9.87 3.30
CA LEU A 129 -13.46 -10.96 2.52
C LEU A 129 -13.23 -10.67 1.04
N LEU A 130 -12.59 -11.59 0.36
CA LEU A 130 -12.21 -11.47 -1.04
C LEU A 130 -12.77 -12.63 -1.84
N ASP A 131 -13.13 -12.33 -3.07
CA ASP A 131 -13.74 -13.27 -4.00
C ASP A 131 -13.00 -13.17 -5.33
N PHE A 132 -12.41 -14.28 -5.74
CA PHE A 132 -11.50 -14.37 -6.88
C PHE A 132 -11.97 -15.40 -7.91
N ARG A 133 -11.53 -15.21 -9.14
CA ARG A 133 -11.53 -16.25 -10.17
C ARG A 133 -10.09 -16.58 -10.51
N GLY A 134 -9.62 -17.74 -10.04
CA GLY A 134 -8.27 -18.21 -10.27
C GLY A 134 -7.22 -17.50 -9.42
N ASN A 135 -5.96 -17.67 -9.80
CA ASN A 135 -4.82 -17.13 -9.07
C ASN A 135 -4.86 -15.60 -9.06
N THR A 136 -4.34 -15.04 -7.98
CA THR A 136 -4.34 -13.60 -7.74
C THR A 136 -2.92 -13.17 -7.40
N GLU A 137 -2.43 -12.13 -8.06
CA GLU A 137 -1.11 -11.56 -7.79
C GLU A 137 -1.25 -10.06 -7.52
N ARG A 138 -0.56 -9.60 -6.47
CA ARG A 138 -0.47 -8.18 -6.09
C ARG A 138 -1.84 -7.48 -5.97
N TYR A 139 -2.85 -8.16 -5.44
CA TYR A 139 -4.17 -7.58 -5.21
C TYR A 139 -4.14 -6.67 -3.98
N PRO A 140 -4.52 -5.38 -4.10
CA PRO A 140 -4.48 -4.46 -2.97
C PRO A 140 -5.55 -4.81 -1.95
N ILE A 141 -5.14 -4.90 -0.69
CA ILE A 141 -6.03 -5.11 0.45
C ILE A 141 -5.74 -4.07 1.53
N THR A 142 -6.78 -3.70 2.27
CA THR A 142 -6.71 -2.75 3.38
C THR A 142 -7.58 -3.22 4.52
N ALA A 143 -7.12 -3.00 5.75
CA ALA A 143 -7.88 -3.21 6.96
C ALA A 143 -7.82 -1.94 7.81
N ASP A 144 -8.96 -1.50 8.33
CA ASP A 144 -9.04 -0.33 9.21
C ASP A 144 -9.34 -0.80 10.63
N PHE A 145 -8.46 -0.44 11.56
CA PHE A 145 -8.54 -0.82 12.97
C PHE A 145 -8.96 0.36 13.88
N ASP A 146 -9.29 1.52 13.30
CA ASP A 146 -9.75 2.67 14.08
C ASP A 146 -11.13 2.40 14.71
N THR A 147 -11.35 3.03 15.85
CA THR A 147 -12.62 3.11 16.57
C THR A 147 -13.47 4.29 16.09
N ARG A 148 -12.94 5.21 15.26
CA ARG A 148 -13.65 6.37 14.72
C ARG A 148 -14.58 6.02 13.54
N ALA A 149 -15.55 5.16 13.82
CA ALA A 149 -16.82 5.19 13.11
C ALA A 149 -17.87 5.83 14.01
N GLN A 150 -17.86 7.17 14.10
CA GLN A 150 -19.05 8.00 14.38
C GLN A 150 -18.91 9.35 13.66
#